data_AF-A0A2N3HF18-F1
#
_entry.id   AF-A0A2N3HF18-F1
#
_cell.length_a   1.000
_cell.length_b   1.000
_cell.length_c   1.000
_cell.angle_alpha   90.00
_cell.angle_beta   90.00
_cell.angle_gamma   90.00
#
_symmetry.space_group_name_H-M   'P 1'
#
loop_
_entity.id
_entity.type
_entity.pdbx_description
1 polymer ?
#
loop_
_entity_poly.entity_id
_entity_poly.type
_entity_poly.pdbx_seq_one_letter_code
_entity_poly.pdbx_strand_id
1 'polypeptide(L)'
;MNKLYLILFICSVLSCSQEDNEVVKVTLPEKHEEVEENEKIERPIATPKLHVDGRFLKDPCGNSVLLHGVAITPSPWFNGGAVGDWRWNNYDVNGCLAYNKGVMDKLTNTDEGWYLNYVRLHIDPYWTNNIGASTDGEHDISQFNFERFKSAIDNVIMPLISHAKSRGMYVVLRPPGVCPRDLEVGDDYYNYLVSIWDYLSTHSGLKNAEHVMFELANEPITIKSTNGNFGSNTQPHFDALKLFFQPMVNLIRNNGANNIIWIPGSGYQSHYKGYANNPIVGNNIGYAVHIYPGYWGKDNNNPETFRSNWNENIKPVADIAPIAITEIDWGPEQYSVWGKGGITGVAGGWGFGANFKLLADESGNVSWNLLAPENLIDKGALDGDIAYGSDPDACAFPVHNWFKEYARDFVICEN
;
A
#
# COMPACT_ATOMS: atom_id res chain seq x y z
N MET A 1 -14.33 1.03 -79.22
CA MET A 1 -13.18 0.52 -80.00
C MET A 1 -11.90 0.90 -79.28
N ASN A 2 -11.26 -0.04 -78.57
CA ASN A 2 -9.83 -0.27 -78.69
C ASN A 2 -9.46 -1.52 -77.88
N LYS A 3 -8.97 -2.50 -78.64
CA LYS A 3 -8.27 -3.70 -78.20
C LYS A 3 -6.85 -3.32 -77.82
N LEU A 4 -6.24 -4.00 -76.85
CA LEU A 4 -4.97 -4.75 -77.00
C LEU A 4 -4.65 -5.37 -75.64
N TYR A 5 -4.88 -6.68 -75.47
CA TYR A 5 -4.00 -7.81 -75.79
C TYR A 5 -2.78 -7.89 -74.87
N LEU A 6 -2.74 -8.86 -73.93
CA LEU A 6 -2.36 -10.28 -74.11
C LEU A 6 -0.83 -10.39 -73.96
N ILE A 7 -0.30 -11.17 -73.02
CA ILE A 7 0.32 -12.50 -73.22
C ILE A 7 1.31 -12.64 -72.05
N LEU A 8 1.56 -13.76 -71.36
CA LEU A 8 0.98 -15.11 -71.32
C LEU A 8 1.84 -15.93 -70.32
N PHE A 9 1.23 -16.97 -69.73
CA PHE A 9 1.79 -18.34 -69.60
C PHE A 9 2.87 -18.64 -68.52
N ILE A 10 2.93 -19.75 -67.77
CA ILE A 10 2.29 -21.10 -67.62
C ILE A 10 2.63 -21.52 -66.16
N CYS A 11 2.02 -22.45 -65.40
CA CYS A 11 1.58 -23.79 -65.77
C CYS A 11 0.83 -24.50 -64.61
N SER A 12 -0.05 -25.40 -65.04
CA SER A 12 -0.58 -26.61 -64.38
C SER A 12 -1.51 -26.48 -63.15
N VAL A 13 -2.80 -26.50 -63.51
CA VAL A 13 -3.95 -27.10 -62.82
C VAL A 13 -3.70 -28.48 -62.21
N LEU A 14 -4.29 -28.75 -61.04
CA LEU A 14 -5.07 -29.96 -60.74
C LEU A 14 -5.80 -29.81 -59.39
N SER A 15 -7.14 -29.81 -59.46
CA SER A 15 -8.12 -30.33 -58.48
C SER A 15 -7.70 -30.40 -57.00
N CYS A 16 -8.11 -29.44 -56.18
CA CYS A 16 -8.19 -29.66 -54.73
C CYS A 16 -9.54 -30.29 -54.38
N SER A 17 -9.50 -31.56 -54.00
CA SER A 17 -10.52 -32.24 -53.22
C SER A 17 -10.76 -31.51 -51.90
N GLN A 18 -12.03 -31.38 -51.50
CA GLN A 18 -12.41 -31.00 -50.14
C GLN A 18 -11.88 -32.08 -49.19
N GLU A 19 -10.89 -31.73 -48.36
CA GLU A 19 -10.55 -32.51 -47.17
C GLU A 19 -11.34 -31.96 -45.99
N ASP A 20 -11.95 -32.90 -45.27
CA ASP A 20 -12.79 -32.70 -44.11
C ASP A 20 -12.05 -31.94 -43.02
N ASN A 21 -12.53 -30.76 -42.67
CA ASN A 21 -12.17 -30.14 -41.40
C ASN A 21 -12.82 -30.98 -40.29
N GLU A 22 -12.04 -31.84 -39.65
CA GLU A 22 -12.39 -32.41 -38.35
C GLU A 22 -12.73 -31.24 -37.41
N VAL A 23 -14.01 -31.14 -37.07
CA VAL A 23 -14.48 -30.28 -36.00
C VAL A 23 -13.90 -30.85 -34.71
N VAL A 24 -12.81 -30.26 -34.23
CA VAL A 24 -12.33 -30.46 -32.86
C VAL A 24 -13.46 -30.02 -31.94
N LYS A 25 -14.23 -30.98 -31.43
CA LYS A 25 -15.09 -30.77 -30.27
C LYS A 25 -14.17 -30.42 -29.12
N VAL A 26 -14.07 -29.13 -28.81
CA VAL A 26 -13.54 -28.67 -27.54
C VAL A 26 -14.50 -29.20 -26.48
N THR A 27 -14.08 -30.26 -25.80
CA THR A 27 -14.75 -30.74 -24.60
C THR A 27 -14.58 -29.64 -23.57
N LEU A 28 -15.67 -28.92 -23.28
CA LEU A 28 -15.76 -28.05 -22.12
C LEU A 28 -15.39 -28.87 -20.89
N PRO A 29 -14.53 -28.38 -19.98
CA PRO A 29 -14.23 -29.11 -18.77
C PRO A 29 -15.55 -29.37 -18.02
N GLU A 30 -15.84 -30.64 -17.81
CA GLU A 30 -16.96 -31.10 -17.00
C GLU A 30 -16.77 -30.65 -15.56
N LYS A 31 -17.86 -30.13 -14.99
CA LYS A 31 -18.09 -29.92 -13.56
C LYS A 31 -17.08 -28.99 -12.87
N HIS A 32 -17.51 -27.73 -12.71
CA HIS A 32 -17.24 -27.04 -11.45
C HIS A 32 -17.68 -27.99 -10.33
N GLU A 33 -16.72 -28.56 -9.61
CA GLU A 33 -16.98 -29.00 -8.25
C GLU A 33 -17.56 -27.79 -7.52
N GLU A 34 -18.70 -27.99 -6.87
CA GLU A 34 -19.18 -27.05 -5.85
C GLU A 34 -18.05 -26.95 -4.82
N VAL A 35 -17.24 -25.90 -4.94
CA VAL A 35 -16.22 -25.56 -3.94
C VAL A 35 -17.00 -25.32 -2.65
N GLU A 36 -16.71 -26.11 -1.62
CA GLU A 36 -17.35 -25.99 -0.32
C GLU A 36 -17.33 -24.53 0.14
N GLU A 37 -18.51 -23.91 0.18
CA GLU A 37 -18.71 -22.51 0.57
C GLU A 37 -18.42 -22.25 2.06
N ASN A 38 -17.89 -23.23 2.78
CA ASN A 38 -17.92 -23.33 4.24
C ASN A 38 -16.56 -23.58 4.91
N GLU A 39 -15.42 -23.42 4.24
CA GLU A 39 -14.16 -23.40 5.00
C GLU A 39 -14.07 -22.10 5.79
N LYS A 40 -14.37 -22.20 7.09
CA LYS A 40 -14.29 -21.07 8.02
C LYS A 40 -12.82 -20.68 8.17
N ILE A 41 -12.44 -19.52 7.63
CA ILE A 41 -11.10 -18.96 7.78
C ILE A 41 -10.90 -18.56 9.24
N GLU A 42 -10.04 -19.28 9.96
CA GLU A 42 -9.80 -19.04 11.38
C GLU A 42 -9.05 -17.70 11.61
N ARG A 43 -9.50 -16.97 12.64
CA ARG A 43 -8.90 -15.72 13.11
C ARG A 43 -8.96 -15.66 14.65
N PRO A 44 -8.01 -14.98 15.32
CA PRO A 44 -6.87 -14.25 14.77
C PRO A 44 -5.77 -15.19 14.25
N ILE A 45 -5.05 -14.78 13.20
CA ILE A 45 -3.86 -15.49 12.73
C ILE A 45 -2.64 -15.21 13.63
N ALA A 46 -1.64 -16.10 13.60
CA ALA A 46 -0.32 -15.80 14.13
C ALA A 46 0.35 -14.64 13.37
N THR A 47 1.20 -13.88 14.07
CA THR A 47 2.03 -12.81 13.48
C THR A 47 3.52 -13.06 13.74
N PRO A 48 4.09 -14.17 13.22
CA PRO A 48 5.49 -14.50 13.42
C PRO A 48 6.41 -13.44 12.81
N LYS A 49 7.67 -13.43 13.22
CA LYS A 49 8.64 -12.47 12.69
C LYS A 49 8.89 -12.69 11.21
N LEU A 50 8.47 -11.72 10.39
CA LEU A 50 8.74 -11.75 8.97
C LEU A 50 10.16 -11.26 8.65
N HIS A 51 10.66 -11.65 7.49
CA HIS A 51 11.91 -11.18 6.92
C HIS A 51 11.80 -11.03 5.41
N VAL A 52 12.72 -10.27 4.82
CA VAL A 52 12.82 -10.14 3.37
C VAL A 52 13.75 -11.23 2.83
N ASP A 53 13.27 -11.98 1.85
CA ASP A 53 14.03 -12.98 1.10
C ASP A 53 13.85 -12.75 -0.40
N GLY A 54 14.91 -12.28 -1.06
CA GLY A 54 14.85 -11.77 -2.43
C GLY A 54 13.78 -10.69 -2.55
N ARG A 55 12.85 -10.88 -3.50
CA ARG A 55 11.74 -9.95 -3.71
C ARG A 55 10.52 -10.19 -2.82
N PHE A 56 10.55 -11.17 -1.92
CA PHE A 56 9.38 -11.59 -1.15
C PHE A 56 9.52 -11.26 0.33
N LEU A 57 8.36 -11.03 0.95
CA LEU A 57 8.20 -11.03 2.39
C LEU A 57 7.89 -12.46 2.83
N LYS A 58 8.65 -13.01 3.79
CA LYS A 58 8.51 -14.40 4.23
C LYS A 58 8.40 -14.55 5.73
N ASP A 59 7.63 -15.56 6.13
CA ASP A 59 7.58 -16.05 7.52
C ASP A 59 8.77 -16.99 7.84
N PRO A 60 8.93 -17.43 9.11
CA PRO A 60 10.00 -18.36 9.49
C PRO A 60 9.91 -19.75 8.86
N CYS A 61 8.72 -20.16 8.39
CA CYS A 61 8.49 -21.42 7.70
C CYS A 61 8.84 -21.34 6.19
N GLY A 62 9.13 -20.14 5.67
CA GLY A 62 9.48 -19.90 4.28
C GLY A 62 8.30 -19.59 3.36
N ASN A 63 7.09 -19.44 3.92
CA ASN A 63 5.91 -19.05 3.15
C ASN A 63 5.99 -17.57 2.77
N SER A 64 5.57 -17.25 1.54
CA SER A 64 5.40 -15.86 1.13
C SER A 64 4.16 -15.26 1.81
N VAL A 65 4.33 -14.07 2.39
CA VAL A 65 3.28 -13.37 3.13
C VAL A 65 2.92 -12.09 2.39
N LEU A 66 1.63 -11.90 2.09
CA LEU A 66 1.08 -10.65 1.59
C LEU A 66 0.21 -10.01 2.67
N LEU A 67 0.44 -8.72 2.90
CA LEU A 67 -0.32 -7.95 3.86
C LEU A 67 -1.44 -7.19 3.14
N HIS A 68 -2.66 -7.32 3.62
CA HIS A 68 -3.88 -6.70 3.13
C HIS A 68 -4.60 -5.97 4.26
N GLY A 69 -4.78 -4.66 4.12
CA GLY A 69 -5.04 -3.82 5.28
C GLY A 69 -5.77 -2.51 5.02
N VAL A 70 -5.70 -1.64 6.03
CA VAL A 70 -6.18 -0.25 6.00
C VAL A 70 -5.17 0.66 6.71
N ALA A 71 -5.06 1.92 6.31
CA ALA A 71 -4.36 2.89 7.14
C ALA A 71 -5.26 3.35 8.30
N ILE A 72 -4.65 3.55 9.46
CA ILE A 72 -5.29 4.06 10.66
C ILE A 72 -4.49 5.28 11.13
N THR A 73 -5.18 6.41 11.19
CA THR A 73 -4.65 7.66 11.74
C THR A 73 -5.41 7.99 13.03
N PRO A 74 -4.80 7.82 14.21
CA PRO A 74 -5.40 8.17 15.49
C PRO A 74 -5.53 9.69 15.65
N SER A 75 -6.32 10.36 14.83
CA SER A 75 -6.59 11.80 14.87
C SER A 75 -8.08 12.04 14.96
N PRO A 76 -8.56 13.00 15.75
CA PRO A 76 -10.01 13.23 15.84
C PRO A 76 -10.55 13.80 14.52
N TRP A 77 -9.71 14.47 13.72
CA TRP A 77 -10.06 14.94 12.39
C TRP A 77 -10.32 13.78 11.43
N PHE A 78 -9.38 12.84 11.33
CA PHE A 78 -9.54 11.66 10.48
C PHE A 78 -10.59 10.68 11.03
N ASN A 79 -10.80 10.65 12.35
CA ASN A 79 -11.81 9.81 13.00
C ASN A 79 -13.16 10.54 13.04
N GLY A 80 -13.70 10.82 11.84
CA GLY A 80 -15.03 11.41 11.60
C GLY A 80 -15.12 12.94 11.71
N GLY A 81 -14.14 13.62 12.31
CA GLY A 81 -14.16 15.08 12.46
C GLY A 81 -14.22 15.85 11.13
N ALA A 82 -13.56 15.35 10.09
CA ALA A 82 -13.55 15.93 8.74
C ALA A 82 -14.94 16.00 8.09
N VAL A 83 -15.87 15.15 8.53
CA VAL A 83 -17.26 15.09 8.05
C VAL A 83 -18.28 15.53 9.11
N GLY A 84 -17.80 16.04 10.25
CA GLY A 84 -18.64 16.55 11.34
C GLY A 84 -19.06 15.52 12.39
N ASP A 85 -18.70 14.24 12.21
CA ASP A 85 -19.08 13.13 13.08
C ASP A 85 -17.92 12.72 14.01
N TRP A 86 -17.49 13.65 14.87
CA TRP A 86 -16.36 13.47 15.79
C TRP A 86 -16.53 12.25 16.71
N ARG A 87 -15.70 11.22 16.52
CA ARG A 87 -15.74 9.98 17.33
C ARG A 87 -15.13 10.18 18.72
N TRP A 88 -14.19 11.11 18.82
CA TRP A 88 -13.53 11.56 20.04
C TRP A 88 -12.86 12.92 19.76
N ASN A 89 -12.42 13.64 20.80
CA ASN A 89 -11.72 14.92 20.67
C ASN A 89 -10.90 15.25 21.92
N ASN A 90 -10.28 16.43 21.95
CA ASN A 90 -9.61 16.99 23.15
C ASN A 90 -8.58 16.07 23.81
N TYR A 91 -7.77 15.36 23.01
CA TYR A 91 -6.74 14.45 23.49
C TYR A 91 -7.29 13.32 24.37
N ASP A 92 -8.56 12.94 24.17
CA ASP A 92 -9.16 11.78 24.82
C ASP A 92 -8.51 10.49 24.33
N VAL A 93 -7.52 10.01 25.09
CA VAL A 93 -6.82 8.76 24.83
C VAL A 93 -7.80 7.58 24.84
N ASN A 94 -8.77 7.55 25.74
CA ASN A 94 -9.69 6.42 25.84
C ASN A 94 -10.64 6.36 24.64
N GLY A 95 -11.22 7.50 24.24
CA GLY A 95 -12.04 7.61 23.04
C GLY A 95 -11.27 7.26 21.76
N CYS A 96 -10.03 7.75 21.65
CA CYS A 96 -9.12 7.40 20.56
C CYS A 96 -8.87 5.89 20.49
N LEU A 97 -8.48 5.27 21.60
CA LEU A 97 -8.23 3.83 21.66
C LEU A 97 -9.50 3.03 21.38
N ALA A 98 -10.64 3.42 21.96
CA ALA A 98 -11.90 2.71 21.76
C ALA A 98 -12.31 2.69 20.28
N TYR A 99 -12.26 3.82 19.60
CA TYR A 99 -12.61 3.90 18.18
C TYR A 99 -11.65 3.09 17.30
N ASN A 100 -10.34 3.36 17.40
CA ASN A 100 -9.37 2.75 16.50
C ASN A 100 -9.22 1.23 16.74
N LYS A 101 -9.39 0.75 17.99
CA LYS A 101 -9.49 -0.69 18.28
C LYS A 101 -10.77 -1.30 17.71
N GLY A 102 -11.90 -0.58 17.83
CA GLY A 102 -13.17 -1.00 17.21
C GLY A 102 -13.07 -1.13 15.69
N VAL A 103 -12.34 -0.25 15.02
CA VAL A 103 -12.05 -0.37 13.58
C VAL A 103 -11.29 -1.67 13.28
N MET A 104 -10.25 -1.98 14.05
CA MET A 104 -9.51 -3.25 13.90
C MET A 104 -10.40 -4.47 14.19
N ASP A 105 -11.27 -4.40 15.19
CA ASP A 105 -12.21 -5.47 15.54
C ASP A 105 -13.19 -5.74 14.39
N LYS A 106 -13.80 -4.68 13.86
CA LYS A 106 -14.73 -4.73 12.71
C LYS A 106 -14.06 -5.30 11.47
N LEU A 107 -12.89 -4.77 11.11
CA LEU A 107 -12.18 -5.14 9.87
C LEU A 107 -11.42 -6.47 9.96
N THR A 108 -11.48 -7.14 11.10
CA THR A 108 -11.01 -8.53 11.28
C THR A 108 -12.16 -9.49 11.58
N ASN A 109 -13.41 -9.01 11.54
CA ASN A 109 -14.59 -9.84 11.82
C ASN A 109 -14.99 -10.66 10.59
N THR A 110 -14.67 -11.96 10.63
CA THR A 110 -14.98 -12.90 9.54
C THR A 110 -16.48 -13.14 9.38
N ASP A 111 -17.27 -12.98 10.45
CA ASP A 111 -18.74 -13.12 10.39
C ASP A 111 -19.38 -11.98 9.58
N GLU A 112 -18.67 -10.86 9.43
CA GLU A 112 -19.05 -9.72 8.58
C GLU A 112 -18.27 -9.69 7.24
N GLY A 113 -17.52 -10.75 6.95
CA GLY A 113 -16.76 -10.88 5.71
C GLY A 113 -15.48 -10.06 5.64
N TRP A 114 -14.95 -9.57 6.77
CA TRP A 114 -13.68 -8.85 6.82
C TRP A 114 -12.52 -9.74 7.28
N TYR A 115 -11.36 -9.57 6.64
CA TYR A 115 -10.21 -10.46 6.79
C TYR A 115 -8.85 -9.73 6.80
N LEU A 116 -8.80 -8.46 7.20
CA LEU A 116 -7.54 -7.71 7.17
C LEU A 116 -6.47 -8.38 8.06
N ASN A 117 -5.21 -8.31 7.65
CA ASN A 117 -4.08 -8.89 8.39
C ASN A 117 -2.95 -7.89 8.66
N TYR A 118 -3.14 -6.61 8.31
CA TYR A 118 -2.29 -5.54 8.80
C TYR A 118 -2.98 -4.18 8.84
N VAL A 119 -2.40 -3.27 9.61
CA VAL A 119 -2.71 -1.83 9.57
C VAL A 119 -1.47 -1.02 9.26
N ARG A 120 -1.63 0.05 8.49
CA ARG A 120 -0.63 1.11 8.40
C ARG A 120 -0.94 2.17 9.47
N LEU A 121 -0.12 2.26 10.50
CA LEU A 121 -0.38 3.13 11.65
C LEU A 121 0.40 4.44 11.53
N HIS A 122 -0.34 5.54 11.44
CA HIS A 122 0.20 6.90 11.38
C HIS A 122 0.26 7.51 12.78
N ILE A 123 1.45 7.97 13.17
CA ILE A 123 1.60 8.75 14.40
C ILE A 123 1.18 10.20 14.10
N ASP A 124 -0.08 10.57 14.33
CA ASP A 124 -0.56 11.89 13.91
C ASP A 124 0.10 13.07 14.68
N PRO A 125 0.50 14.18 14.00
CA PRO A 125 1.05 15.38 14.64
C PRO A 125 0.17 15.97 15.75
N TYR A 126 -1.14 15.71 15.73
CA TYR A 126 -2.06 16.02 16.82
C TYR A 126 -1.44 15.62 18.17
N TRP A 127 -0.94 14.40 18.30
CA TRP A 127 -0.37 13.92 19.57
C TRP A 127 1.02 14.47 19.87
N THR A 128 1.81 14.78 18.84
CA THR A 128 3.24 15.07 18.99
C THR A 128 3.54 16.56 19.05
N ASN A 129 2.64 17.42 18.55
CA ASN A 129 2.83 18.86 18.57
C ASN A 129 2.40 19.48 19.90
N ASN A 130 2.91 20.68 20.21
CA ASN A 130 2.46 21.45 21.37
C ASN A 130 0.93 21.66 21.35
N ILE A 131 0.28 21.44 22.49
CA ILE A 131 -1.18 21.56 22.60
C ILE A 131 -1.63 22.98 22.25
N GLY A 132 -2.63 23.09 21.37
CA GLY A 132 -3.23 24.36 20.97
C GLY A 132 -2.38 25.17 19.99
N ALA A 133 -1.23 24.63 19.55
CA ALA A 133 -0.43 25.27 18.54
C ALA A 133 -1.09 25.14 17.16
N SER A 134 -0.96 26.19 16.35
CA SER A 134 -1.34 26.17 14.94
C SER A 134 -0.12 25.80 14.11
N THR A 135 -0.31 24.98 13.09
CA THR A 135 0.71 24.62 12.10
C THR A 135 0.16 24.84 10.69
N ASP A 136 1.05 24.97 9.71
CA ASP A 136 0.69 24.95 8.29
C ASP A 136 0.51 23.50 7.81
N GLY A 137 -0.45 22.77 8.39
CA GLY A 137 -0.70 21.36 8.08
C GLY A 137 0.32 20.39 8.67
N GLU A 138 0.30 19.15 8.17
CA GLU A 138 1.08 18.03 8.73
C GLU A 138 2.58 18.05 8.40
N HIS A 139 3.01 18.84 7.42
CA HIS A 139 4.42 18.95 7.04
C HIS A 139 5.21 19.93 7.91
N ASP A 140 4.51 20.79 8.64
CA ASP A 140 5.10 21.80 9.50
C ASP A 140 5.50 21.18 10.85
N ILE A 141 6.81 20.97 11.00
CA ILE A 141 7.44 20.40 12.20
C ILE A 141 7.77 21.44 13.27
N SER A 142 7.44 22.73 13.08
CA SER A 142 7.83 23.82 13.99
C SER A 142 7.27 23.67 15.41
N GLN A 143 6.18 22.92 15.55
CA GLN A 143 5.51 22.68 16.84
C GLN A 143 5.77 21.29 17.41
N PHE A 144 6.63 20.50 16.78
CA PHE A 144 6.97 19.17 17.26
C PHE A 144 7.56 19.22 18.67
N ASN A 145 7.04 18.38 19.55
CA ASN A 145 7.47 18.26 20.93
C ASN A 145 7.88 16.81 21.22
N PHE A 146 9.18 16.60 21.41
CA PHE A 146 9.74 15.25 21.56
C PHE A 146 9.21 14.52 22.80
N GLU A 147 8.95 15.21 23.91
CA GLU A 147 8.39 14.56 25.11
C GLU A 147 6.92 14.15 24.91
N ARG A 148 6.15 14.95 24.16
CA ARG A 148 4.80 14.56 23.75
C ARG A 148 4.82 13.40 22.78
N PHE A 149 5.76 13.37 21.86
CA PHE A 149 5.98 12.23 20.98
C PHE A 149 6.22 10.93 21.78
N LYS A 150 7.17 10.92 22.73
CA LYS A 150 7.38 9.76 23.63
C LYS A 150 6.10 9.35 24.35
N SER A 151 5.39 10.31 24.93
CA SER A 151 4.12 10.08 25.63
C SER A 151 3.04 9.49 24.70
N ALA A 152 2.97 9.95 23.45
CA ALA A 152 2.05 9.43 22.45
C ALA A 152 2.39 7.99 22.06
N ILE A 153 3.69 7.65 21.95
CA ILE A 153 4.13 6.28 21.71
C ILE A 153 3.60 5.35 22.81
N ASP A 154 3.81 5.70 24.07
CA ASP A 154 3.42 4.86 25.20
C ASP A 154 1.90 4.77 25.40
N ASN A 155 1.19 5.90 25.27
CA ASN A 155 -0.21 5.99 25.68
C ASN A 155 -1.21 5.74 24.55
N VAL A 156 -0.79 5.88 23.28
CA VAL A 156 -1.68 5.74 22.11
C VAL A 156 -1.17 4.66 21.17
N ILE A 157 0.07 4.79 20.68
CA ILE A 157 0.58 3.92 19.61
C ILE A 157 0.82 2.49 20.08
N MET A 158 1.52 2.28 21.20
CA MET A 158 1.79 0.95 21.73
C MET A 158 0.51 0.17 22.10
N PRO A 159 -0.52 0.78 22.73
CA PRO A 159 -1.81 0.12 22.94
C PRO A 159 -2.54 -0.26 21.65
N LEU A 160 -2.41 0.52 20.56
CA LEU A 160 -2.98 0.18 19.25
C LEU A 160 -2.20 -0.96 18.59
N ILE A 161 -0.86 -0.93 18.64
CA ILE A 161 -0.01 -2.02 18.16
C ILE A 161 -0.33 -3.33 18.88
N SER A 162 -0.49 -3.27 20.20
CA SER A 162 -0.82 -4.45 21.02
C SER A 162 -2.19 -5.04 20.65
N HIS A 163 -3.15 -4.19 20.32
CA HIS A 163 -4.48 -4.62 19.87
C HIS A 163 -4.43 -5.18 18.44
N ALA A 164 -3.67 -4.56 17.54
CA ALA A 164 -3.44 -5.12 16.20
C ALA A 164 -2.88 -6.55 16.31
N LYS A 165 -1.89 -6.80 17.18
CA LYS A 165 -1.37 -8.16 17.43
C LYS A 165 -2.47 -9.11 17.93
N SER A 166 -3.31 -8.69 18.88
CA SER A 166 -4.38 -9.55 19.42
C SER A 166 -5.44 -9.93 18.39
N ARG A 167 -5.55 -9.14 17.31
CA ARG A 167 -6.43 -9.39 16.16
C ARG A 167 -5.72 -10.08 14.99
N GLY A 168 -4.47 -10.50 15.16
CA GLY A 168 -3.69 -11.18 14.12
C GLY A 168 -3.26 -10.23 13.00
N MET A 169 -2.93 -8.98 13.35
CA MET A 169 -2.54 -7.95 12.39
C MET A 169 -1.07 -7.53 12.58
N TYR A 170 -0.34 -7.44 11.47
CA TYR A 170 0.93 -6.72 11.39
C TYR A 170 0.70 -5.20 11.43
N VAL A 171 1.75 -4.45 11.74
CA VAL A 171 1.74 -2.99 11.76
C VAL A 171 2.89 -2.44 10.92
N VAL A 172 2.56 -1.62 9.93
CA VAL A 172 3.52 -0.72 9.29
C VAL A 172 3.41 0.63 10.01
N LEU A 173 4.38 0.95 10.85
CA LEU A 173 4.43 2.20 11.61
C LEU A 173 5.15 3.27 10.79
N ARG A 174 4.50 4.41 10.59
CA ARG A 174 5.10 5.58 9.92
C ARG A 174 5.29 6.75 10.89
N PRO A 175 6.25 7.65 10.65
CA PRO A 175 6.60 8.72 11.58
C PRO A 175 5.54 9.82 11.57
N PRO A 176 5.62 10.79 12.49
CA PRO A 176 4.66 11.87 12.52
C PRO A 176 4.78 12.85 11.37
N GLY A 177 3.62 13.24 10.84
CA GLY A 177 3.44 14.22 9.78
C GLY A 177 3.62 13.67 8.37
N VAL A 178 3.74 14.59 7.41
CA VAL A 178 4.06 14.31 6.01
C VAL A 178 5.32 15.06 5.59
N CYS A 179 5.93 14.70 4.47
CA CYS A 179 7.11 15.43 4.00
C CYS A 179 6.74 16.86 3.58
N PRO A 180 7.62 17.85 3.84
CA PRO A 180 7.53 19.13 3.17
C PRO A 180 7.74 18.95 1.66
N ARG A 181 7.37 19.97 0.89
CA ARG A 181 7.47 19.94 -0.57
C ARG A 181 8.87 19.56 -1.05
N ASP A 182 9.87 20.30 -0.56
CA ASP A 182 11.25 20.17 -1.00
C ASP A 182 12.09 19.56 0.12
N LEU A 183 12.82 18.49 -0.20
CA LEU A 183 13.77 17.83 0.68
C LEU A 183 15.21 18.13 0.29
N GLU A 184 16.09 18.25 1.27
CA GLU A 184 17.54 18.30 1.09
C GLU A 184 18.23 17.43 2.15
N VAL A 185 19.29 16.73 1.76
CA VAL A 185 20.08 15.93 2.72
C VAL A 185 20.66 16.86 3.79
N GLY A 186 20.32 16.60 5.06
CA GLY A 186 20.78 17.41 6.19
C GLY A 186 19.90 18.62 6.53
N ASP A 187 18.76 18.81 5.86
CA ASP A 187 17.78 19.85 6.23
C ASP A 187 17.08 19.56 7.57
N ASP A 188 16.22 20.48 8.00
CA ASP A 188 15.50 20.37 9.27
C ASP A 188 14.60 19.13 9.32
N TYR A 189 13.98 18.76 8.21
CA TYR A 189 13.11 17.59 8.14
C TYR A 189 13.90 16.27 8.17
N TYR A 190 15.06 16.21 7.51
CA TYR A 190 16.01 15.12 7.61
C TYR A 190 16.44 14.89 9.07
N ASN A 191 16.86 15.96 9.76
CA ASN A 191 17.30 15.88 11.15
C ASN A 191 16.15 15.48 12.08
N TYR A 192 14.94 15.97 11.80
CA TYR A 192 13.72 15.55 12.48
C TYR A 192 13.49 14.03 12.33
N LEU A 193 13.48 13.49 11.11
CA LEU A 193 13.32 12.04 10.89
C LEU A 193 14.42 11.21 11.54
N VAL A 194 15.68 11.67 11.51
CA VAL A 194 16.78 11.02 12.23
C VAL A 194 16.47 10.90 13.72
N SER A 195 15.96 11.96 14.36
CA SER A 195 15.60 11.93 15.79
C SER A 195 14.43 10.98 16.10
N ILE A 196 13.43 10.93 15.21
CA ILE A 196 12.28 10.02 15.33
C ILE A 196 12.76 8.57 15.24
N TRP A 197 13.55 8.24 14.23
CA TRP A 197 14.00 6.87 14.01
C TRP A 197 15.03 6.39 15.02
N ASP A 198 15.86 7.29 15.56
CA ASP A 198 16.77 6.95 16.67
C ASP A 198 15.96 6.46 17.88
N TYR A 199 14.89 7.18 18.24
CA TYR A 199 14.03 6.81 19.35
C TYR A 199 13.20 5.55 19.06
N LEU A 200 12.48 5.48 17.94
CA LEU A 200 11.59 4.35 17.64
C LEU A 200 12.36 3.04 17.50
N SER A 201 13.57 3.06 16.93
CA SER A 201 14.40 1.87 16.75
C SER A 201 15.08 1.37 18.04
N THR A 202 15.13 2.19 19.09
CA THR A 202 15.63 1.80 20.42
C THR A 202 14.53 1.46 21.41
N HIS A 203 13.28 1.86 21.12
CA HIS A 203 12.12 1.60 21.97
C HIS A 203 11.88 0.09 22.16
N SER A 204 11.82 -0.37 23.41
CA SER A 204 11.76 -1.81 23.76
C SER A 204 10.53 -2.54 23.23
N GLY A 205 9.41 -1.84 23.09
CA GLY A 205 8.17 -2.40 22.52
C GLY A 205 8.15 -2.46 20.99
N LEU A 206 9.07 -1.78 20.30
CA LEU A 206 9.10 -1.68 18.82
C LEU A 206 10.30 -2.41 18.23
N LYS A 207 11.48 -2.25 18.85
CA LYS A 207 12.73 -2.86 18.42
C LYS A 207 12.57 -4.38 18.37
N ASN A 208 12.74 -4.94 17.17
CA ASN A 208 12.61 -6.37 16.89
C ASN A 208 11.24 -6.99 17.21
N ALA A 209 10.20 -6.18 17.44
CA ALA A 209 8.84 -6.68 17.58
C ALA A 209 8.42 -7.41 16.29
N GLU A 210 7.94 -8.64 16.45
CA GLU A 210 7.71 -9.59 15.35
C GLU A 210 6.73 -9.08 14.29
N HIS A 211 5.76 -8.29 14.74
CA HIS A 211 4.62 -7.83 13.96
C HIS A 211 4.72 -6.35 13.59
N VAL A 212 5.85 -5.69 13.85
CA VAL A 212 6.02 -4.24 13.60
C VAL A 212 7.12 -3.98 12.58
N MET A 213 6.79 -3.17 11.59
CA MET A 213 7.66 -2.72 10.49
C MET A 213 7.69 -1.19 10.47
N PHE A 214 8.72 -0.61 9.84
CA PHE A 214 8.97 0.83 9.84
C PHE A 214 8.89 1.38 8.42
N GLU A 215 8.01 2.33 8.16
CA GLU A 215 7.98 3.10 6.91
C GLU A 215 8.68 4.45 7.15
N LEU A 216 9.80 4.73 6.49
CA LEU A 216 10.71 5.81 6.92
C LEU A 216 10.14 7.23 6.83
N ALA A 217 9.22 7.47 5.91
CA ALA A 217 8.48 8.71 5.75
C ALA A 217 7.19 8.44 4.97
N ASN A 218 6.25 9.38 5.01
CA ASN A 218 5.11 9.41 4.10
C ASN A 218 5.61 9.77 2.68
N GLU A 219 5.28 10.96 2.19
CA GLU A 219 5.38 11.27 0.76
C GLU A 219 6.48 12.27 0.39
N PRO A 220 7.74 11.86 0.15
CA PRO A 220 8.70 12.72 -0.55
C PRO A 220 8.11 13.21 -1.88
N ILE A 221 8.10 14.53 -2.09
CA ILE A 221 7.59 15.15 -3.32
C ILE A 221 8.76 15.44 -4.24
N THR A 222 9.57 16.44 -3.89
CA THR A 222 10.80 16.82 -4.59
C THR A 222 12.00 16.74 -3.64
N ILE A 223 13.17 16.45 -4.20
CA ILE A 223 14.44 16.43 -3.46
C ILE A 223 15.48 17.21 -4.26
N LYS A 224 16.40 17.88 -3.58
CA LYS A 224 17.58 18.46 -4.21
C LYS A 224 18.50 17.33 -4.67
N SER A 225 18.63 17.17 -5.97
CA SER A 225 19.52 16.17 -6.58
C SER A 225 20.99 16.39 -6.21
N THR A 226 21.82 15.38 -6.48
CA THR A 226 23.29 15.47 -6.36
C THR A 226 23.92 16.54 -7.27
N ASN A 227 23.16 17.06 -8.25
CA ASN A 227 23.57 18.16 -9.13
C ASN A 227 23.02 19.53 -8.67
N GLY A 228 22.32 19.60 -7.53
CA GLY A 228 21.85 20.84 -6.92
C GLY A 228 20.47 21.33 -7.37
N ASN A 229 19.82 20.67 -8.32
CA ASN A 229 18.46 21.02 -8.79
C ASN A 229 17.39 20.24 -8.04
N PHE A 230 16.26 20.89 -7.73
CA PHE A 230 15.07 20.22 -7.21
C PHE A 230 14.29 19.51 -8.31
N GLY A 231 13.73 18.35 -7.97
CA GLY A 231 12.96 17.50 -8.86
C GLY A 231 12.67 16.16 -8.21
N SER A 232 12.11 15.21 -8.96
CA SER A 232 11.63 13.94 -8.39
C SER A 232 12.00 12.70 -9.19
N ASN A 233 12.23 12.79 -10.50
CA ASN A 233 12.16 11.59 -11.35
C ASN A 233 13.35 11.41 -12.33
N THR A 234 14.56 11.75 -11.90
CA THR A 234 15.81 11.45 -12.65
C THR A 234 16.85 10.77 -11.76
N GLN A 235 17.83 10.08 -12.34
CA GLN A 235 18.83 9.33 -11.55
C GLN A 235 19.51 10.16 -10.44
N PRO A 236 19.97 11.40 -10.69
CA PRO A 236 20.49 12.27 -9.62
C PRO A 236 19.53 12.55 -8.45
N HIS A 237 18.22 12.51 -8.67
CA HIS A 237 17.22 12.63 -7.60
C HIS A 237 17.11 11.34 -6.80
N PHE A 238 17.10 10.18 -7.47
CA PHE A 238 17.10 8.87 -6.80
C PHE A 238 18.39 8.63 -5.99
N ASP A 239 19.54 9.06 -6.51
CA ASP A 239 20.80 9.01 -5.78
C ASP A 239 20.76 9.91 -4.53
N ALA A 240 20.12 11.08 -4.63
CA ALA A 240 19.87 11.94 -3.46
C ALA A 240 18.91 11.29 -2.45
N LEU A 241 17.86 10.60 -2.89
CA LEU A 241 16.97 9.84 -1.99
C LEU A 241 17.75 8.74 -1.25
N LYS A 242 18.67 8.05 -1.92
CA LYS A 242 19.54 7.09 -1.25
C LYS A 242 20.43 7.76 -0.20
N LEU A 243 21.03 8.91 -0.52
CA LEU A 243 21.82 9.69 0.44
C LEU A 243 20.97 10.19 1.62
N PHE A 244 19.68 10.43 1.41
CA PHE A 244 18.74 10.83 2.45
C PHE A 244 18.33 9.65 3.36
N PHE A 245 17.96 8.50 2.80
CA PHE A 245 17.39 7.39 3.58
C PHE A 245 18.40 6.35 4.06
N GLN A 246 19.51 6.13 3.35
CA GLN A 246 20.52 5.14 3.75
C GLN A 246 21.11 5.43 5.14
N PRO A 247 21.40 6.69 5.53
CA PRO A 247 21.86 6.99 6.90
C PRO A 247 20.85 6.58 7.98
N MET A 248 19.54 6.75 7.74
CA MET A 248 18.49 6.34 8.68
C MET A 248 18.40 4.81 8.79
N VAL A 249 18.51 4.10 7.67
CA VAL A 249 18.61 2.63 7.67
C VAL A 249 19.81 2.17 8.51
N ASN A 250 20.98 2.79 8.29
CA ASN A 250 22.19 2.46 9.03
C ASN A 250 22.03 2.76 10.53
N LEU A 251 21.41 3.88 10.89
CA LEU A 251 21.08 4.24 12.27
C LEU A 251 20.20 3.19 12.94
N ILE A 252 19.08 2.81 12.31
CA ILE A 252 18.16 1.81 12.83
C ILE A 252 18.87 0.47 13.05
N ARG A 253 19.72 0.05 12.10
CA ARG A 253 20.51 -1.18 12.20
C ARG A 253 21.59 -1.08 13.28
N ASN A 254 22.27 0.05 13.42
CA ASN A 254 23.27 0.30 14.48
C ASN A 254 22.63 0.28 15.87
N ASN A 255 21.37 0.72 15.98
CA ASN A 255 20.58 0.59 17.20
C ASN A 255 20.15 -0.85 17.50
N GLY A 256 20.46 -1.81 16.61
CA GLY A 256 20.20 -3.24 16.76
C GLY A 256 18.76 -3.65 16.40
N ALA A 257 18.00 -2.77 15.75
CA ALA A 257 16.67 -3.09 15.24
C ALA A 257 16.78 -3.82 13.90
N ASN A 258 16.20 -5.01 13.80
CA ASN A 258 16.12 -5.82 12.59
C ASN A 258 14.68 -5.85 12.01
N ASN A 259 13.83 -4.90 12.42
CA ASN A 259 12.51 -4.68 11.82
C ASN A 259 12.65 -4.45 10.31
N ILE A 260 11.61 -4.83 9.56
CA ILE A 260 11.52 -4.51 8.13
C ILE A 260 11.39 -2.99 7.97
N ILE A 261 12.15 -2.44 7.03
CA ILE A 261 12.14 -1.02 6.71
C ILE A 261 11.58 -0.85 5.29
N TRP A 262 10.48 -0.11 5.18
CA TRP A 262 9.85 0.30 3.94
C TRP A 262 10.38 1.68 3.54
N ILE A 263 11.06 1.72 2.40
CA ILE A 263 11.71 2.91 1.85
C ILE A 263 10.72 3.66 0.94
N PRO A 264 10.50 4.96 1.15
CA PRO A 264 9.63 5.74 0.28
C PRO A 264 10.35 6.18 -1.01
N GLY A 265 9.54 6.42 -2.05
CA GLY A 265 9.95 7.07 -3.30
C GLY A 265 9.57 8.55 -3.34
N SER A 266 9.99 9.23 -4.40
CA SER A 266 9.63 10.62 -4.69
C SER A 266 8.31 10.74 -5.46
N GLY A 267 7.85 11.98 -5.66
CA GLY A 267 6.64 12.29 -6.40
C GLY A 267 5.40 11.72 -5.71
N TYR A 268 5.24 11.99 -4.41
CA TYR A 268 4.17 11.42 -3.59
C TYR A 268 4.25 9.88 -3.56
N GLN A 269 5.45 9.34 -3.31
CA GLN A 269 5.70 7.89 -3.30
C GLN A 269 5.26 7.16 -4.59
N SER A 270 5.36 7.81 -5.75
CA SER A 270 4.96 7.24 -7.05
C SER A 270 6.13 6.93 -8.00
N HIS A 271 7.36 7.29 -7.65
CA HIS A 271 8.55 7.10 -8.49
C HIS A 271 9.63 6.27 -7.80
N TYR A 272 10.02 5.14 -8.41
CA TYR A 272 11.04 4.24 -7.86
C TYR A 272 12.09 3.79 -8.87
N LYS A 273 11.96 4.16 -10.15
CA LYS A 273 12.75 3.56 -11.23
C LYS A 273 14.27 3.67 -11.05
N GLY A 274 14.77 4.74 -10.43
CA GLY A 274 16.20 4.88 -10.19
C GLY A 274 16.75 4.05 -9.02
N TYR A 275 15.89 3.52 -8.13
CA TYR A 275 16.34 2.60 -7.08
C TYR A 275 16.83 1.27 -7.67
N ALA A 276 16.34 0.83 -8.83
CA ALA A 276 16.88 -0.38 -9.48
C ALA A 276 18.35 -0.23 -9.88
N ASN A 277 18.80 1.01 -10.17
CA ASN A 277 20.20 1.29 -10.49
C ASN A 277 21.07 1.47 -9.24
N ASN A 278 20.47 1.98 -8.16
CA ASN A 278 21.18 2.31 -6.92
C ASN A 278 20.27 2.09 -5.70
N PRO A 279 20.02 0.82 -5.31
CA PRO A 279 19.04 0.52 -4.26
C PRO A 279 19.58 0.88 -2.88
N ILE A 280 18.69 1.01 -1.91
CA ILE A 280 19.08 1.01 -0.49
C ILE A 280 19.70 -0.35 -0.17
N VAL A 281 20.79 -0.35 0.60
CA VAL A 281 21.52 -1.56 0.98
C VAL A 281 21.29 -1.85 2.47
N GLY A 282 20.97 -3.10 2.79
CA GLY A 282 20.76 -3.57 4.14
C GLY A 282 19.90 -4.82 4.15
N ASN A 283 19.79 -5.46 5.31
CA ASN A 283 18.85 -6.56 5.50
C ASN A 283 17.44 -6.02 5.73
N ASN A 284 16.41 -6.82 5.39
CA ASN A 284 15.01 -6.51 5.66
C ASN A 284 14.56 -5.14 5.09
N ILE A 285 14.83 -4.91 3.81
CA ILE A 285 14.47 -3.69 3.08
C ILE A 285 13.35 -4.00 2.09
N GLY A 286 12.27 -3.21 2.14
CA GLY A 286 11.21 -3.16 1.14
C GLY A 286 10.93 -1.72 0.71
N TYR A 287 9.94 -1.51 -0.15
CA TYR A 287 9.55 -0.16 -0.60
C TYR A 287 8.07 0.13 -0.32
N ALA A 288 7.78 1.27 0.30
CA ALA A 288 6.43 1.78 0.50
C ALA A 288 6.03 2.65 -0.68
N VAL A 289 4.88 2.38 -1.30
CA VAL A 289 4.45 2.94 -2.59
C VAL A 289 3.03 3.50 -2.48
N HIS A 290 2.73 4.62 -3.11
CA HIS A 290 1.36 5.12 -3.27
C HIS A 290 0.95 5.01 -4.74
N ILE A 291 -0.31 4.65 -5.00
CA ILE A 291 -0.83 4.50 -6.37
C ILE A 291 -2.28 4.96 -6.41
N TYR A 292 -2.58 5.88 -7.34
CA TYR A 292 -3.93 6.36 -7.58
C TYR A 292 -4.27 6.43 -9.08
N PRO A 293 -5.58 6.44 -9.44
CA PRO A 293 -6.04 6.51 -10.83
C PRO A 293 -5.44 7.64 -11.66
N GLY A 294 -5.26 8.82 -11.07
CA GLY A 294 -4.74 10.02 -11.76
C GLY A 294 -3.22 10.19 -11.75
N TYR A 295 -2.47 9.25 -11.18
CA TYR A 295 -1.02 9.38 -11.07
C TYR A 295 -0.31 9.48 -12.42
N TRP A 296 0.85 10.15 -12.38
CA TRP A 296 1.70 10.44 -13.53
C TRP A 296 1.04 11.34 -14.61
N GLY A 297 -0.06 12.02 -14.26
CA GLY A 297 -0.81 12.86 -15.20
C GLY A 297 -1.47 12.04 -16.31
N LYS A 298 -1.79 10.78 -16.00
CA LYS A 298 -2.38 9.80 -16.91
C LYS A 298 -3.65 9.24 -16.31
N ASP A 299 -4.51 8.74 -17.18
CA ASP A 299 -5.69 7.99 -16.79
C ASP A 299 -5.33 6.51 -16.64
N ASN A 300 -5.06 6.09 -15.41
CA ASN A 300 -4.72 4.70 -15.10
C ASN A 300 -5.95 3.78 -15.06
N ASN A 301 -7.15 4.24 -15.44
CA ASN A 301 -8.24 3.33 -15.77
C ASN A 301 -7.97 2.59 -17.08
N ASN A 302 -7.20 3.17 -18.01
CA ASN A 302 -6.78 2.49 -19.22
C ASN A 302 -5.72 1.42 -18.89
N PRO A 303 -5.94 0.13 -19.21
CA PRO A 303 -5.06 -0.96 -18.80
C PRO A 303 -3.66 -0.87 -19.40
N GLU A 304 -3.53 -0.49 -20.68
CA GLU A 304 -2.23 -0.35 -21.33
C GLU A 304 -1.40 0.79 -20.72
N THR A 305 -2.06 1.92 -20.46
CA THR A 305 -1.47 3.09 -19.81
C THR A 305 -1.00 2.73 -18.41
N PHE A 306 -1.86 2.09 -17.61
CA PHE A 306 -1.50 1.74 -16.25
C PHE A 306 -0.38 0.72 -16.20
N ARG A 307 -0.42 -0.33 -17.04
CA ARG A 307 0.66 -1.31 -17.14
C ARG A 307 1.99 -0.67 -17.57
N SER A 308 1.98 0.26 -18.53
CA SER A 308 3.19 1.00 -18.91
C SER A 308 3.73 1.81 -17.74
N ASN A 309 2.87 2.52 -17.01
CA ASN A 309 3.27 3.33 -15.88
C ASN A 309 3.79 2.48 -14.71
N TRP A 310 3.16 1.34 -14.42
CA TRP A 310 3.62 0.36 -13.44
C TRP A 310 5.01 -0.17 -13.80
N ASN A 311 5.21 -0.57 -15.05
CA ASN A 311 6.48 -1.08 -15.55
C ASN A 311 7.60 -0.05 -15.45
N GLU A 312 7.29 1.22 -15.71
CA GLU A 312 8.28 2.29 -15.60
C GLU A 312 8.56 2.63 -14.13
N ASN A 313 7.54 2.79 -13.30
CA ASN A 313 7.69 3.49 -12.02
C ASN A 313 7.75 2.56 -10.80
N ILE A 314 7.11 1.39 -10.83
CA ILE A 314 6.91 0.51 -9.66
C ILE A 314 7.63 -0.83 -9.82
N LYS A 315 7.44 -1.50 -10.96
CA LYS A 315 8.07 -2.79 -11.27
C LYS A 315 9.58 -2.83 -11.00
N PRO A 316 10.37 -1.78 -11.26
CA PRO A 316 11.82 -1.82 -11.02
C PRO A 316 12.20 -2.14 -9.56
N VAL A 317 11.41 -1.71 -8.57
CA VAL A 317 11.65 -2.09 -7.16
C VAL A 317 10.95 -3.39 -6.77
N ALA A 318 9.76 -3.66 -7.33
CA ALA A 318 9.07 -4.93 -7.10
C ALA A 318 9.86 -6.14 -7.64
N ASP A 319 10.75 -5.95 -8.61
CA ASP A 319 11.61 -7.03 -9.11
C ASP A 319 12.74 -7.40 -8.16
N ILE A 320 13.10 -6.54 -7.19
CA ILE A 320 14.28 -6.74 -6.34
C ILE A 320 13.97 -6.82 -4.83
N ALA A 321 12.80 -6.36 -4.40
CA ALA A 321 12.38 -6.32 -3.02
C ALA A 321 10.84 -6.42 -2.90
N PRO A 322 10.28 -6.82 -1.75
CA PRO A 322 8.84 -6.72 -1.54
C PRO A 322 8.41 -5.25 -1.51
N ILE A 323 7.18 -4.99 -1.91
CA ILE A 323 6.58 -3.66 -1.81
C ILE A 323 5.29 -3.70 -0.98
N ALA A 324 5.00 -2.58 -0.35
CA ALA A 324 3.71 -2.31 0.28
C ALA A 324 3.10 -1.08 -0.37
N ILE A 325 1.91 -1.20 -0.97
CA ILE A 325 1.13 -0.05 -1.41
C ILE A 325 0.45 0.53 -0.18
N THR A 326 1.09 1.51 0.43
CA THR A 326 0.72 2.07 1.73
C THR A 326 -0.42 3.08 1.66
N GLU A 327 -0.74 3.57 0.46
CA GLU A 327 -1.94 4.34 0.17
C GLU A 327 -2.45 4.07 -1.25
N ILE A 328 -3.73 3.74 -1.33
CA ILE A 328 -4.52 3.61 -2.55
C ILE A 328 -5.99 3.76 -2.16
N ASP A 329 -6.77 4.39 -3.03
CA ASP A 329 -8.21 4.25 -3.07
C ASP A 329 -8.70 4.61 -4.48
N TRP A 330 -9.97 4.29 -4.75
CA TRP A 330 -10.63 4.70 -5.98
C TRP A 330 -12.13 4.72 -5.79
N GLY A 331 -12.79 5.52 -6.63
CA GLY A 331 -14.23 5.54 -6.70
C GLY A 331 -14.73 6.52 -7.76
N PRO A 332 -15.94 6.29 -8.27
CA PRO A 332 -16.63 7.22 -9.14
C PRO A 332 -16.63 8.66 -8.62
N GLU A 333 -16.70 9.64 -9.53
CA GLU A 333 -16.54 11.07 -9.25
C GLU A 333 -17.44 11.61 -8.13
N GLN A 334 -18.62 11.00 -7.92
CA GLN A 334 -19.55 11.40 -6.88
C GLN A 334 -19.05 11.12 -5.45
N TYR A 335 -18.10 10.19 -5.29
CA TYR A 335 -17.61 9.81 -3.97
C TYR A 335 -16.43 10.66 -3.51
N SER A 336 -16.34 10.86 -2.20
CA SER A 336 -15.27 11.62 -1.57
C SER A 336 -14.04 10.73 -1.32
N VAL A 337 -13.44 10.24 -2.41
CA VAL A 337 -12.17 9.49 -2.43
C VAL A 337 -11.02 10.39 -2.92
N TRP A 338 -9.77 10.00 -2.69
CA TRP A 338 -8.63 10.68 -3.30
C TRP A 338 -8.41 10.26 -4.75
N GLY A 339 -8.60 8.98 -5.06
CA GLY A 339 -8.61 8.38 -6.39
C GLY A 339 -9.91 8.65 -7.15
N LYS A 340 -10.28 9.93 -7.26
CA LYS A 340 -11.48 10.36 -7.97
C LYS A 340 -11.46 9.95 -9.44
N GLY A 341 -12.62 9.53 -9.94
CA GLY A 341 -12.80 9.12 -11.33
C GLY A 341 -12.19 7.74 -11.63
N GLY A 342 -11.61 7.07 -10.64
CA GLY A 342 -11.27 5.65 -10.74
C GLY A 342 -12.52 4.79 -10.61
N ILE A 343 -12.58 3.69 -11.35
CA ILE A 343 -13.59 2.66 -11.15
C ILE A 343 -12.92 1.30 -10.97
N THR A 344 -13.63 0.33 -10.41
CA THR A 344 -13.16 -1.06 -10.34
C THR A 344 -13.01 -1.65 -11.73
N GLY A 345 -14.08 -1.62 -12.54
CA GLY A 345 -14.08 -2.17 -13.89
C GLY A 345 -13.71 -3.66 -13.96
N VAL A 346 -13.07 -4.07 -15.05
CA VAL A 346 -12.69 -5.47 -15.32
C VAL A 346 -11.21 -5.56 -15.66
N ALA A 347 -10.52 -6.59 -15.19
CA ALA A 347 -9.10 -6.82 -15.47
C ALA A 347 -8.85 -6.92 -17.00
N GLY A 348 -7.90 -6.13 -17.51
CA GLY A 348 -7.63 -6.00 -18.94
C GLY A 348 -8.64 -5.14 -19.72
N GLY A 349 -9.70 -4.67 -19.06
CA GLY A 349 -10.64 -3.68 -19.59
C GLY A 349 -10.43 -2.30 -18.96
N TRP A 350 -11.37 -1.38 -19.20
CA TRP A 350 -11.35 -0.07 -18.56
C TRP A 350 -11.71 -0.17 -17.07
N GLY A 351 -10.84 0.35 -16.20
CA GLY A 351 -11.05 0.44 -14.76
C GLY A 351 -9.74 0.32 -13.98
N PHE A 352 -9.49 1.24 -13.06
CA PHE A 352 -8.27 1.25 -12.26
C PHE A 352 -8.19 0.06 -11.29
N GLY A 353 -9.25 -0.22 -10.53
CA GLY A 353 -9.21 -1.19 -9.42
C GLY A 353 -8.87 -2.62 -9.86
N ALA A 354 -9.58 -3.15 -10.86
CA ALA A 354 -9.34 -4.51 -11.35
C ALA A 354 -7.98 -4.65 -12.05
N ASN A 355 -7.51 -3.60 -12.74
CA ASN A 355 -6.18 -3.59 -13.33
C ASN A 355 -5.08 -3.47 -12.27
N PHE A 356 -5.30 -2.72 -11.19
CA PHE A 356 -4.40 -2.69 -10.04
C PHE A 356 -4.27 -4.09 -9.43
N LYS A 357 -5.40 -4.76 -9.14
CA LYS A 357 -5.41 -6.11 -8.60
C LYS A 357 -4.63 -7.08 -9.51
N LEU A 358 -4.87 -7.03 -10.82
CA LEU A 358 -4.14 -7.85 -11.79
C LEU A 358 -2.62 -7.63 -11.73
N LEU A 359 -2.16 -6.37 -11.71
CA LEU A 359 -0.73 -6.04 -11.65
C LEU A 359 -0.09 -6.44 -10.32
N ALA A 360 -0.82 -6.29 -9.21
CA ALA A 360 -0.39 -6.73 -7.88
C ALA A 360 -0.24 -8.26 -7.82
N ASP A 361 -1.23 -9.00 -8.30
CA ASP A 361 -1.24 -10.46 -8.35
C ASP A 361 -0.13 -11.02 -9.25
N GLU A 362 0.04 -10.48 -10.46
CA GLU A 362 1.12 -10.86 -11.38
C GLU A 362 2.52 -10.61 -10.78
N SER A 363 2.64 -9.58 -9.94
CA SER A 363 3.88 -9.27 -9.22
C SER A 363 4.10 -10.21 -8.03
N GLY A 364 3.03 -10.68 -7.38
CA GLY A 364 3.09 -11.72 -6.34
C GLY A 364 3.84 -11.34 -5.05
N ASN A 365 4.25 -10.08 -4.91
CA ASN A 365 5.00 -9.56 -3.76
C ASN A 365 4.53 -8.16 -3.33
N VAL A 366 3.26 -7.85 -3.62
CA VAL A 366 2.64 -6.55 -3.41
C VAL A 366 1.66 -6.67 -2.25
N SER A 367 2.08 -6.25 -1.07
CA SER A 367 1.17 -5.98 0.04
C SER A 367 0.46 -4.65 -0.20
N TRP A 368 -0.75 -4.42 0.31
CA TRP A 368 -1.45 -3.15 0.12
C TRP A 368 -2.61 -2.88 1.07
N ASN A 369 -2.90 -1.60 1.30
CA ASN A 369 -4.02 -1.14 2.11
C ASN A 369 -4.83 -0.03 1.43
N LEU A 370 -6.11 0.07 1.76
CA LEU A 370 -6.85 1.30 1.47
C LEU A 370 -6.43 2.43 2.41
N LEU A 371 -6.51 3.67 1.92
CA LEU A 371 -6.04 4.87 2.63
C LEU A 371 -6.66 5.08 4.02
N ALA A 372 -7.94 4.75 4.21
CA ALA A 372 -8.63 5.06 5.47
C ALA A 372 -9.80 4.08 5.74
N PRO A 373 -10.27 3.95 6.99
CA PRO A 373 -11.42 3.11 7.33
C PRO A 373 -12.69 3.51 6.58
N GLU A 374 -12.89 4.80 6.30
CA GLU A 374 -14.01 5.35 5.53
C GLU A 374 -14.08 4.81 4.09
N ASN A 375 -12.96 4.28 3.58
CA ASN A 375 -12.91 3.64 2.27
C ASN A 375 -13.31 2.15 2.31
N LEU A 376 -13.62 1.61 3.49
CA LEU A 376 -14.06 0.23 3.71
C LEU A 376 -15.44 0.16 4.38
N ILE A 377 -15.64 0.95 5.44
CA ILE A 377 -16.86 1.01 6.24
C ILE A 377 -17.51 2.40 6.12
N ASP A 378 -18.83 2.44 5.97
CA ASP A 378 -19.55 3.69 5.68
C ASP A 378 -19.25 4.76 6.74
N LYS A 379 -18.66 5.88 6.30
CA LYS A 379 -18.26 7.02 7.14
C LYS A 379 -17.39 6.65 8.35
N GLY A 380 -16.68 5.53 8.28
CA GLY A 380 -15.87 5.04 9.41
C GLY A 380 -16.72 4.57 10.60
N ALA A 381 -18.03 4.41 10.46
CA ALA A 381 -18.91 4.00 11.55
C ALA A 381 -18.69 2.51 11.86
N LEU A 382 -18.49 2.15 13.13
CA LEU A 382 -18.23 0.77 13.55
C LEU A 382 -19.42 -0.17 13.28
N ASP A 383 -20.63 0.38 13.36
CA ASP A 383 -21.89 -0.27 12.99
C ASP A 383 -22.29 0.00 11.52
N GLY A 384 -21.43 0.67 10.75
CA GLY A 384 -21.65 0.95 9.34
C GLY A 384 -21.56 -0.31 8.47
N ASP A 385 -22.30 -0.26 7.37
CA ASP A 385 -22.19 -1.21 6.26
C ASP A 385 -20.90 -0.97 5.46
N ILE A 386 -20.70 -1.74 4.38
CA ILE A 386 -19.63 -1.48 3.41
C ILE A 386 -19.81 -0.07 2.83
N ALA A 387 -18.74 0.70 2.78
CA ALA A 387 -18.75 2.09 2.31
C ALA A 387 -19.30 2.24 0.89
N TYR A 388 -19.71 3.47 0.55
CA TYR A 388 -20.23 3.86 -0.77
C TYR A 388 -21.51 3.14 -1.20
N GLY A 389 -22.24 2.57 -0.23
CA GLY A 389 -23.47 1.81 -0.51
C GLY A 389 -23.20 0.50 -1.25
N SER A 390 -22.03 -0.11 -1.03
CA SER A 390 -21.59 -1.32 -1.74
C SER A 390 -21.54 -1.16 -3.27
N ASP A 391 -21.24 0.05 -3.77
CA ASP A 391 -21.05 0.27 -5.20
C ASP A 391 -19.88 -0.60 -5.71
N PRO A 392 -20.11 -1.50 -6.70
CA PRO A 392 -19.08 -2.37 -7.22
C PRO A 392 -17.91 -1.63 -7.89
N ASP A 393 -18.11 -0.38 -8.32
CA ASP A 393 -17.06 0.44 -8.93
C ASP A 393 -16.26 1.28 -7.93
N ALA A 394 -16.73 1.41 -6.68
CA ALA A 394 -15.96 2.02 -5.61
C ALA A 394 -15.11 0.99 -4.86
N CYS A 395 -13.98 1.40 -4.29
CA CYS A 395 -12.99 0.47 -3.73
C CYS A 395 -13.50 -0.46 -2.61
N ALA A 396 -14.49 -0.07 -1.81
CA ALA A 396 -14.91 -0.82 -0.63
C ALA A 396 -15.46 -2.22 -0.95
N PHE A 397 -16.41 -2.32 -1.88
CA PHE A 397 -17.06 -3.58 -2.25
C PHE A 397 -16.11 -4.63 -2.88
N PRO A 398 -15.31 -4.33 -3.91
CA PRO A 398 -14.37 -5.29 -4.45
C PRO A 398 -13.30 -5.67 -3.43
N VAL A 399 -12.81 -4.74 -2.60
CA VAL A 399 -11.80 -5.05 -1.56
C VAL A 399 -12.35 -6.00 -0.51
N HIS A 400 -13.61 -5.83 -0.08
CA HIS A 400 -14.29 -6.77 0.81
C HIS A 400 -14.24 -8.21 0.26
N ASN A 401 -14.47 -8.38 -1.04
CA ASN A 401 -14.41 -9.67 -1.71
C ASN A 401 -12.97 -10.18 -1.93
N TRP A 402 -12.07 -9.33 -2.44
CA TRP A 402 -10.69 -9.73 -2.74
C TRP A 402 -9.88 -10.06 -1.49
N PHE A 403 -10.09 -9.34 -0.38
CA PHE A 403 -9.40 -9.67 0.86
C PHE A 403 -9.89 -10.98 1.47
N LYS A 404 -11.17 -11.33 1.26
CA LYS A 404 -11.68 -12.67 1.57
C LYS A 404 -11.02 -13.74 0.70
N GLU A 405 -10.86 -13.49 -0.60
CA GLU A 405 -10.15 -14.41 -1.52
C GLU A 405 -8.70 -14.62 -1.06
N TYR A 406 -7.93 -13.55 -0.83
CA TYR A 406 -6.55 -13.66 -0.36
C TYR A 406 -6.44 -14.37 0.98
N ALA A 407 -7.43 -14.20 1.86
CA ALA A 407 -7.43 -14.85 3.17
C ALA A 407 -7.67 -16.37 3.09
N ARG A 408 -8.32 -16.88 2.04
CA ARG A 408 -8.50 -18.34 1.83
C ARG A 408 -7.18 -19.03 1.53
N ASP A 409 -6.36 -18.39 0.71
CA ASP A 409 -5.06 -18.93 0.29
C ASP A 409 -3.93 -18.56 1.24
N PHE A 410 -4.23 -17.82 2.32
CA PHE A 410 -3.24 -17.29 3.25
C PHE A 410 -2.71 -18.39 4.17
N VAL A 411 -1.40 -18.67 4.05
CA VAL A 411 -0.68 -19.61 4.92
C VAL A 411 0.33 -18.84 5.75
N ILE A 412 0.35 -19.12 7.05
CA ILE A 412 1.30 -18.51 7.98
C ILE A 412 1.87 -19.57 8.93
N CYS A 413 3.14 -19.39 9.28
CA CYS A 413 3.82 -20.20 10.28
C CYS A 413 3.12 -20.04 11.63
N GLU A 414 2.50 -21.11 12.10
CA GLU A 414 2.07 -21.26 13.49
C GLU A 414 3.32 -21.55 14.33
N ASN A 415 3.61 -20.70 15.32
CA ASN A 415 4.85 -20.65 16.12
C ASN A 415 5.63 -21.96 16.33
#